data_AF-A0A0G4NG22-F1
#
_entry.id   AF-A0A0G4NG22-F1
#
_cell.length_a   1.000
_cell.length_b   1.000
_cell.length_c   1.000
_cell.angle_alpha   90.00
_cell.angle_beta   90.00
_cell.angle_gamma   90.00
#
_symmetry.space_group_name_H-M   'P 1'
#
loop_
_entity.id
_entity.type
_entity.pdbx_description
1 polymer ?
#
loop_
_entity_poly.entity_id
_entity_poly.type
_entity_poly.pdbx_seq_one_letter_code
_entity_poly.pdbx_strand_id
1 'polypeptide(L)'
;FFGKTLSFTLNQDEAVARGCAFSCAILSPVFRVRDFTVQDIMSYPVEFAWEKAADIPDEETSLTVFNRGNVLPSTKILTFYRKQPFDLEARYVKPELLPGKINPWIGRFSVKGVQADGKDDFMICKLKARVNIHGVLNVESGYYVEDQEVEEEIKE
;
A
#
# COMPACT_ATOMS: atom_id res chain seq x y z
N PHE A 1 -30.21 0.73 -20.67
CA PHE A 1 -29.05 1.38 -20.04
C PHE A 1 -29.43 2.81 -19.66
N PHE A 2 -29.33 3.17 -18.37
CA PHE A 2 -29.70 4.42 -17.66
C PHE A 2 -30.97 5.23 -17.99
N GLY A 3 -31.64 5.07 -19.13
CA GLY A 3 -32.94 5.69 -19.45
C GLY A 3 -32.93 7.22 -19.54
N LYS A 4 -31.78 7.84 -19.81
CA LYS A 4 -31.59 9.30 -19.85
C LYS A 4 -30.96 9.74 -21.17
N THR A 5 -31.24 10.97 -21.60
CA THR A 5 -30.59 11.61 -22.76
C THR A 5 -29.10 11.82 -22.49
N LEU A 6 -28.27 11.65 -23.52
CA LEU A 6 -26.84 11.89 -23.44
C LEU A 6 -26.54 13.38 -23.23
N SER A 7 -25.52 13.66 -22.41
CA SER A 7 -25.01 15.02 -22.17
C SER A 7 -23.75 15.26 -22.98
N PHE A 8 -23.57 16.47 -23.50
CA PHE A 8 -22.44 16.85 -24.37
C PHE A 8 -21.70 18.08 -23.82
N THR A 9 -21.64 18.21 -22.49
CA THR A 9 -21.07 19.39 -21.81
C THR A 9 -19.54 19.42 -21.80
N LEU A 10 -18.88 18.31 -22.12
CA LEU A 10 -17.42 18.19 -22.23
C LEU A 10 -17.01 18.07 -23.70
N ASN A 11 -15.85 18.66 -24.03
CA ASN A 11 -15.22 18.46 -25.33
C ASN A 11 -14.75 17.00 -25.45
N GLN A 12 -15.23 16.29 -26.46
CA GLN A 12 -14.99 14.86 -26.65
C GLN A 12 -13.53 14.53 -27.01
N ASP A 13 -12.84 15.44 -27.69
CA ASP A 13 -11.48 15.22 -28.18
C ASP A 13 -10.42 15.65 -27.15
N GLU A 14 -10.72 16.65 -26.33
CA GLU A 14 -9.72 17.34 -25.52
C GLU A 14 -9.90 17.18 -24.01
N ALA A 15 -11.06 16.76 -23.51
CA ALA A 15 -11.33 16.74 -22.07
C ALA A 15 -10.30 15.91 -21.28
N VAL A 16 -9.89 14.76 -21.82
CA VAL A 16 -8.86 13.92 -21.20
C VAL A 16 -7.50 14.62 -21.16
N ALA A 17 -7.05 15.18 -22.29
CA ALA A 17 -5.77 15.88 -22.37
C ALA A 17 -5.71 17.10 -21.44
N ARG A 18 -6.81 17.87 -21.36
CA ARG A 18 -6.95 19.01 -20.43
C ARG A 18 -6.91 18.56 -18.98
N GLY A 19 -7.56 17.44 -18.65
CA GLY A 19 -7.50 16.82 -17.32
C GLY A 19 -6.08 16.39 -16.96
N CYS A 20 -5.37 15.72 -17.87
CA CYS A 20 -3.97 15.33 -17.67
C CYS A 20 -3.05 16.55 -17.43
N ALA A 21 -3.19 17.62 -18.22
CA ALA A 21 -2.43 18.85 -18.03
C ALA A 21 -2.69 19.48 -16.64
N PHE A 22 -3.94 19.44 -16.18
CA PHE A 22 -4.30 19.89 -14.84
C PHE A 22 -3.69 19.00 -13.74
N SER A 23 -3.74 17.67 -13.89
CA SER A 23 -3.06 16.74 -12.97
C SER A 23 -1.54 16.96 -12.93
N CYS A 24 -0.89 17.26 -14.06
CA CYS A 24 0.52 17.63 -14.10
C CYS A 24 0.79 18.94 -13.35
N ALA A 25 -0.10 19.92 -13.46
CA ALA A 25 0.01 21.18 -12.73
C ALA A 25 -0.16 20.99 -11.21
N ILE A 26 -1.02 20.06 -10.76
CA ILE A 26 -1.16 19.68 -9.34
C ILE A 26 0.15 19.13 -8.77
N LEU A 27 0.87 18.31 -9.55
CA LEU A 27 2.11 17.66 -9.12
C LEU A 27 3.34 18.58 -9.17
N SER A 28 3.25 19.71 -9.89
CA SER A 28 4.38 20.62 -10.04
C SER A 28 4.60 21.45 -8.77
N PRO A 29 5.84 21.51 -8.24
CA PRO A 29 6.14 22.38 -7.10
C PRO A 29 6.13 23.87 -7.46
N VAL A 30 6.13 24.23 -8.74
CA VAL A 30 6.23 25.61 -9.24
C VAL A 30 4.84 26.25 -9.39
N PHE A 31 3.84 25.46 -9.80
CA PHE A 31 2.49 25.96 -10.04
C PHE A 31 1.63 25.81 -8.80
N ARG A 32 0.83 26.84 -8.49
CA ARG A 32 -0.24 26.75 -7.49
C ARG A 32 -1.57 26.73 -8.20
N VAL A 33 -2.22 25.57 -8.19
CA VAL A 33 -3.58 25.40 -8.72
C VAL A 33 -4.61 25.51 -7.60
N ARG A 34 -5.89 25.65 -7.96
CA ARG A 34 -6.99 25.58 -7.00
C ARG A 34 -7.02 24.18 -6.39
N ASP A 35 -7.35 24.10 -5.10
CA ASP A 35 -7.47 22.83 -4.40
C ASP A 35 -8.54 21.95 -5.08
N PHE A 36 -8.10 20.76 -5.50
CA PHE A 36 -8.92 19.78 -6.20
C PHE A 36 -8.30 18.40 -6.00
N THR A 37 -9.08 17.47 -5.45
CA THR A 37 -8.63 16.11 -5.18
C THR A 37 -9.45 15.11 -6.00
N VAL A 38 -8.76 14.18 -6.64
CA VAL A 38 -9.36 13.02 -7.32
C VAL A 38 -9.03 11.78 -6.51
N GLN A 39 -10.06 11.02 -6.16
CA GLN A 39 -9.92 9.67 -5.61
C GLN A 39 -10.43 8.69 -6.64
N ASP A 40 -9.59 7.72 -6.99
CA ASP A 40 -9.94 6.65 -7.92
C ASP A 40 -10.10 5.33 -7.15
N ILE A 41 -10.34 4.22 -7.84
CA ILE A 41 -10.78 2.95 -7.26
C ILE A 41 -9.79 1.81 -7.48
N MET A 42 -9.52 1.05 -6.42
CA MET A 42 -8.82 -0.23 -6.51
C MET A 42 -9.71 -1.27 -7.19
N SER A 43 -9.37 -1.61 -8.43
CA SER A 43 -10.16 -2.56 -9.24
C SER A 43 -9.95 -4.03 -8.84
N TYR A 44 -8.74 -4.38 -8.43
CA TYR A 44 -8.36 -5.74 -8.07
C TYR A 44 -7.75 -5.79 -6.67
N PRO A 45 -8.19 -6.72 -5.82
CA PRO A 45 -7.66 -6.83 -4.47
C PRO A 45 -6.21 -7.36 -4.49
N VAL A 46 -5.37 -6.81 -3.61
CA VAL A 46 -3.96 -7.16 -3.46
C VAL A 46 -3.73 -7.67 -2.03
N GLU A 47 -3.07 -8.82 -1.94
CA GLU A 47 -2.56 -9.38 -0.69
C GLU A 47 -1.04 -9.39 -0.66
N PHE A 48 -0.52 -9.41 0.56
CA PHE A 48 0.85 -9.78 0.85
C PHE A 48 0.86 -11.16 1.49
N ALA A 49 1.79 -12.00 1.05
CA ALA A 49 2.06 -13.32 1.62
C ALA A 49 3.52 -13.39 2.08
N TRP A 50 3.82 -14.16 3.11
CA TRP A 50 5.15 -14.31 3.67
C TRP A 50 5.35 -15.71 4.24
N GLU A 51 6.61 -16.09 4.44
CA GLU A 51 6.94 -17.36 5.09
C GLU A 51 6.65 -17.30 6.60
N LYS A 52 6.13 -18.41 7.12
CA LYS A 52 5.83 -18.59 8.53
C LYS A 52 7.12 -18.56 9.35
N ALA A 53 7.16 -17.75 10.40
CA ALA A 53 8.26 -17.82 11.36
C ALA A 53 8.16 -19.10 12.20
N ALA A 54 9.27 -19.83 12.34
CA ALA A 54 9.33 -21.08 13.11
C ALA A 54 8.90 -20.88 14.58
N ASP A 55 9.17 -19.69 15.13
CA ASP A 55 8.87 -19.33 16.51
C ASP A 55 7.41 -18.89 16.73
N ILE A 56 6.56 -18.84 15.68
CA ILE A 56 5.16 -18.40 15.77
C ILE A 56 4.22 -19.50 15.24
N PRO A 57 3.72 -20.40 16.13
CA PRO A 57 2.99 -21.60 15.74
C PRO A 57 1.67 -21.36 14.98
N ASP A 58 1.04 -20.20 15.15
CA ASP A 58 -0.29 -19.88 14.58
C ASP A 58 -0.28 -18.62 13.70
N GLU A 59 0.87 -18.28 13.12
CA GLU A 59 0.98 -17.12 12.25
C GLU A 59 0.16 -17.29 10.95
N GLU A 60 -0.73 -16.34 10.67
CA GLU A 60 -1.27 -16.17 9.32
C GLU A 60 -0.14 -15.80 8.36
N THR A 61 -0.09 -16.45 7.20
CA THR A 61 0.99 -16.27 6.20
C THR A 61 0.58 -15.39 5.02
N SER A 62 -0.62 -14.81 5.08
CA SER A 62 -1.13 -13.92 4.03
C SER A 62 -2.19 -12.98 4.58
N LEU A 63 -2.20 -11.74 4.09
CA LEU A 63 -3.20 -10.73 4.43
C LEU A 63 -3.60 -9.94 3.19
N THR A 64 -4.90 -9.82 2.93
CA THR A 64 -5.42 -8.89 1.92
C THR A 64 -5.33 -7.45 2.45
N VAL A 65 -4.45 -6.65 1.87
CA VAL A 65 -4.13 -5.30 2.36
C VAL A 65 -4.94 -4.23 1.64
N PHE A 66 -5.15 -4.40 0.33
CA PHE A 66 -5.93 -3.48 -0.49
C PHE A 66 -7.09 -4.24 -1.11
N ASN A 67 -8.32 -3.92 -0.71
CA ASN A 67 -9.52 -4.58 -1.21
C ASN A 67 -10.04 -3.91 -2.48
N ARG A 68 -10.81 -4.68 -3.27
CA ARG A 68 -11.58 -4.14 -4.39
C ARG A 68 -12.55 -3.07 -3.88
N GLY A 69 -12.58 -1.93 -4.56
CA GLY A 69 -13.42 -0.80 -4.17
C GLY A 69 -12.80 0.15 -3.16
N ASN A 70 -11.59 -0.14 -2.64
CA ASN A 70 -10.87 0.86 -1.84
C ASN A 70 -10.51 2.08 -2.69
N VAL A 71 -10.54 3.25 -2.06
CA VAL A 71 -10.10 4.50 -2.68
C VAL A 71 -8.58 4.53 -2.78
N LEU A 72 -8.06 5.13 -3.86
CA LEU A 72 -6.65 5.40 -4.04
C LEU A 72 -6.36 6.92 -4.05
N PRO A 73 -5.20 7.36 -3.54
CA PRO A 73 -4.10 6.56 -2.98
C PRO A 73 -4.45 5.96 -1.61
N SER A 74 -3.86 4.83 -1.26
CA SER A 74 -4.13 4.14 0.01
C SER A 74 -2.83 3.66 0.67
N THR A 75 -2.70 3.91 1.96
CA THR A 75 -1.54 3.51 2.78
C THR A 75 -1.99 2.58 3.89
N LYS A 76 -1.23 1.51 4.13
CA LYS A 76 -1.43 0.52 5.19
C LYS A 76 -0.10 0.20 5.83
N ILE A 77 -0.07 0.12 7.16
CA ILE A 77 1.11 -0.30 7.92
C ILE A 77 0.92 -1.76 8.31
N LEU A 78 1.86 -2.60 7.92
CA LEU A 78 1.93 -4.02 8.27
C LEU A 78 2.93 -4.18 9.41
N THR A 79 2.54 -4.89 10.46
CA THR A 79 3.40 -5.15 11.63
C THR A 79 3.79 -6.61 11.65
N PHE A 80 5.08 -6.89 11.74
CA PHE A 80 5.66 -8.22 11.81
C PHE A 80 6.52 -8.37 13.06
N TYR A 81 6.46 -9.55 13.66
CA TYR A 81 7.31 -9.95 14.76
C TYR A 81 8.30 -10.96 14.20
N ARG A 82 9.58 -10.57 14.10
CA ARG A 82 10.60 -11.36 13.40
C ARG A 82 11.92 -11.36 14.14
N LYS A 83 12.59 -12.51 14.15
CA LYS A 83 13.96 -12.68 14.67
C LYS A 83 15.03 -12.60 13.58
N GLN A 84 14.62 -12.79 12.31
CA GLN A 84 15.51 -12.89 11.16
C GLN A 84 14.93 -12.15 9.95
N PRO A 85 15.78 -11.79 8.96
CA PRO A 85 15.33 -11.26 7.69
C PRO A 85 14.25 -12.14 7.05
N PHE A 86 13.29 -11.51 6.38
CA PHE A 86 12.16 -12.22 5.79
C PHE A 86 11.72 -11.55 4.48
N ASP A 87 11.04 -12.32 3.65
CA ASP A 87 10.48 -11.87 2.38
C ASP A 87 8.96 -11.76 2.46
N LEU A 88 8.41 -10.81 1.71
CA LEU A 88 6.99 -10.66 1.42
C LEU A 88 6.77 -10.68 -0.08
N GLU A 89 5.75 -11.40 -0.52
CA GLU A 89 5.30 -11.40 -1.89
C GLU A 89 3.95 -10.72 -2.01
N ALA A 90 3.84 -9.74 -2.91
CA ALA A 90 2.57 -9.11 -3.26
C ALA A 90 1.98 -9.80 -4.49
N ARG A 91 0.68 -10.11 -4.43
CA ARG A 91 -0.06 -10.72 -5.53
C ARG A 91 -1.54 -10.33 -5.52
N TYR A 92 -2.19 -10.47 -6.67
CA TYR A 92 -3.64 -10.31 -6.78
C TYR A 92 -4.36 -11.51 -6.15
N VAL A 93 -5.33 -11.23 -5.26
CA VAL A 93 -6.04 -12.27 -4.49
C VAL A 93 -6.91 -13.16 -5.38
N LYS A 94 -7.48 -12.59 -6.44
CA LYS A 94 -8.44 -13.26 -7.33
C LYS A 94 -7.96 -13.26 -8.78
N PRO A 95 -7.04 -14.16 -9.15
CA PRO A 95 -6.53 -14.32 -10.52
C PRO A 95 -7.63 -14.40 -11.59
N GLU A 96 -8.75 -15.04 -11.26
CA GLU A 96 -9.90 -15.25 -12.14
C GLU A 96 -10.64 -13.96 -12.53
N LEU A 97 -10.46 -12.87 -11.76
CA LEU A 97 -11.01 -11.56 -12.09
C LEU A 97 -10.07 -10.74 -12.99
N LEU A 98 -8.82 -11.17 -13.16
CA LEU A 98 -7.86 -10.49 -14.00
C LEU A 98 -8.17 -10.74 -15.48
N PRO A 99 -7.96 -9.74 -16.36
CA PRO A 99 -8.23 -9.91 -17.77
C PRO A 99 -7.25 -10.90 -18.41
N GLY A 100 -7.78 -11.88 -19.14
CA GLY A 100 -6.99 -12.82 -19.92
C GLY A 100 -6.19 -13.79 -19.06
N LYS A 101 -4.86 -13.82 -19.26
CA LYS A 101 -3.91 -14.72 -18.57
C LYS A 101 -2.79 -13.93 -17.89
N ILE A 102 -3.16 -12.86 -17.18
CA ILE A 102 -2.19 -12.07 -16.42
C ILE A 102 -1.62 -12.90 -15.27
N ASN A 103 -0.31 -12.80 -15.08
CA ASN A 103 0.34 -13.36 -13.91
C ASN A 103 -0.13 -12.61 -12.64
N PRO A 104 -0.71 -13.28 -11.64
CA PRO A 104 -1.17 -12.63 -10.42
C PRO A 104 -0.05 -12.03 -9.57
N TRP A 105 1.19 -12.47 -9.77
CA TRP A 105 2.36 -11.98 -9.07
C TRP A 105 2.65 -10.51 -9.40
N ILE A 106 2.86 -9.69 -8.37
CA ILE A 106 3.18 -8.25 -8.51
C ILE A 106 4.65 -8.01 -8.22
N GLY A 107 5.17 -8.55 -7.11
CA GLY A 107 6.55 -8.29 -6.70
C GLY A 107 6.91 -8.94 -5.38
N ARG A 108 8.21 -9.02 -5.10
CA ARG A 108 8.77 -9.50 -3.83
C ARG A 108 9.56 -8.40 -3.14
N PHE A 109 9.36 -8.25 -1.84
CA PHE A 109 10.02 -7.29 -0.97
C PHE A 109 10.80 -8.04 0.11
N SER A 110 12.10 -7.76 0.24
CA SER A 110 12.95 -8.37 1.25
C SER A 110 13.24 -7.40 2.39
N VAL A 111 12.89 -7.77 3.61
CA VAL A 111 13.22 -7.01 4.81
C VAL A 111 14.53 -7.55 5.38
N LYS A 112 15.56 -6.70 5.34
CA LYS A 112 16.92 -7.03 5.79
C LYS A 112 17.23 -6.31 7.10
N GLY A 113 18.32 -6.72 7.76
CA GLY A 113 18.79 -6.07 8.99
C GLY A 113 17.91 -6.36 10.21
N VAL A 114 17.07 -7.40 10.14
CA VAL A 114 16.28 -7.84 11.29
C VAL A 114 17.18 -8.64 12.22
N GLN A 115 17.36 -8.12 13.43
CA GLN A 115 18.13 -8.74 14.50
C GLN A 115 17.33 -8.58 15.78
N ALA A 116 16.95 -9.70 16.41
CA ALA A 116 16.34 -9.64 17.74
C ALA A 116 17.44 -9.41 18.79
N ASP A 117 17.20 -8.50 19.72
CA ASP A 117 18.16 -8.16 20.79
C ASP A 117 18.33 -9.30 21.80
N GLY A 118 17.28 -10.11 21.99
CA GLY A 118 17.25 -11.26 22.90
C GLY A 118 16.97 -12.58 22.19
N LYS A 119 17.44 -13.68 22.78
CA LYS A 119 17.26 -15.05 22.26
C LYS A 119 15.77 -15.43 22.12
N ASP A 120 14.95 -14.91 23.02
CA ASP A 120 13.49 -15.12 23.06
C ASP A 120 12.68 -13.91 22.59
N ASP A 121 13.34 -12.83 22.16
CA ASP A 121 12.66 -11.59 21.78
C ASP A 121 12.40 -11.49 20.26
N PHE A 122 11.47 -10.64 19.86
CA PHE A 122 11.16 -10.36 18.46
C PHE A 122 11.38 -8.89 18.14
N MET A 123 12.04 -8.61 17.03
CA MET A 123 12.07 -7.26 16.49
C MET A 123 10.71 -6.93 15.87
N ILE A 124 10.06 -5.86 16.36
CA ILE A 124 8.75 -5.40 15.86
C ILE A 124 8.98 -4.55 14.60
N CYS A 125 8.87 -5.19 13.43
CA CYS A 125 9.08 -4.55 12.13
C CYS A 125 7.76 -3.98 11.60
N LYS A 126 7.70 -2.67 11.32
CA LYS A 126 6.56 -1.99 10.69
C LYS A 126 6.90 -1.60 9.26
N LEU A 127 6.12 -2.07 8.29
CA LEU A 127 6.27 -1.79 6.87
C LEU A 127 5.13 -0.92 6.36
N LYS A 128 5.44 0.20 5.72
CA LYS A 128 4.47 1.12 5.13
C LYS A 128 4.21 0.76 3.67
N ALA A 129 3.22 -0.08 3.42
CA ALA A 129 2.75 -0.40 2.08
C ALA A 129 1.80 0.70 1.58
N ARG A 130 1.94 1.09 0.31
CA ARG A 130 1.10 2.12 -0.31
C ARG A 130 0.81 1.81 -1.77
N VAL A 131 -0.45 1.96 -2.17
CA VAL A 131 -0.82 2.15 -3.57
C VAL A 131 -0.88 3.64 -3.83
N ASN A 132 -0.02 4.13 -4.73
CA ASN A 132 0.10 5.56 -5.03
C ASN A 132 -1.05 6.08 -5.91
N ILE A 133 -1.00 7.37 -6.26
CA ILE A 133 -2.02 8.03 -7.10
C ILE A 133 -2.09 7.48 -8.53
N HIS A 134 -1.11 6.66 -8.94
CA HIS A 134 -1.05 6.01 -10.25
C HIS A 134 -1.52 4.55 -10.20
N GLY A 135 -2.01 4.07 -9.06
CA GLY A 135 -2.42 2.67 -8.88
C GLY A 135 -1.24 1.69 -8.75
N VAL A 136 -0.02 2.20 -8.53
CA VAL A 136 1.19 1.36 -8.39
C VAL A 136 1.44 1.05 -6.92
N LEU A 137 1.64 -0.25 -6.63
CA LEU A 137 2.00 -0.74 -5.30
C LEU A 137 3.48 -0.49 -4.99
N ASN A 138 3.74 0.16 -3.86
CA ASN A 138 5.06 0.42 -3.31
C ASN A 138 5.10 0.00 -1.83
N VAL A 139 6.28 -0.40 -1.34
CA VAL A 139 6.61 -0.38 0.10
C VAL A 139 7.50 0.84 0.31
N GLU A 140 6.95 1.92 0.86
CA GLU A 140 7.62 3.23 0.94
C GLU A 140 8.71 3.27 2.01
N SER A 141 8.49 2.59 3.14
CA SER A 141 9.45 2.52 4.24
C SER A 141 9.24 1.29 5.11
N GLY A 142 10.30 0.90 5.82
CA GLY A 142 10.27 -0.08 6.90
C GLY A 142 11.05 0.47 8.08
N TYR A 143 10.54 0.28 9.29
CA TYR A 143 11.19 0.71 10.54
C TYR A 143 10.84 -0.27 11.65
N TYR A 144 11.65 -0.32 12.71
CA TYR A 144 11.36 -1.12 13.88
C TYR A 144 10.95 -0.25 15.06
N VAL A 145 10.36 -0.87 16.08
CA VAL A 145 9.95 -0.20 17.32
C VAL A 145 10.51 -1.00 18.49
N GLU A 146 11.11 -0.28 19.45
CA GLU A 146 11.60 -0.79 20.73
C GLU A 146 10.88 -0.04 21.85
N ASP A 147 10.51 -0.76 22.91
CA ASP A 147 9.95 -0.16 24.11
C ASP A 147 11.11 0.24 25.04
N GLN A 148 11.17 1.52 25.42
CA GLN A 148 12.19 2.07 26.31
C GLN A 148 11.52 2.57 27.59
N GLU A 149 11.97 2.08 28.76
CA GLU A 149 11.56 2.61 30.05
C GLU A 149 12.19 3.99 30.28
N VAL A 150 11.37 5.01 30.51
CA VAL A 150 11.80 6.39 30.81
C VAL A 150 11.39 6.70 32.24
N GLU A 151 12.37 6.99 33.11
CA GLU A 151 12.09 7.49 34.47
C GLU A 151 11.54 8.93 34.38
N GLU A 152 10.31 9.13 34.85
CA GLU A 152 9.73 10.48 34.98
C GLU A 152 10.27 11.16 36.25
N GLU A 153 10.95 12.30 36.11
CA GLU A 153 11.31 13.15 37.24
C GLU A 153 10.04 13.71 37.90
N ILE A 154 9.75 13.26 39.13
CA ILE A 154 8.70 13.84 39.97
C ILE A 154 9.16 15.26 40.33
N LYS A 155 8.51 16.28 39.76
CA LYS A 155 8.72 17.67 40.16
C LYS A 155 8.20 17.87 41.59
N GLU A 156 9.12 18.18 42.50
CA GLU A 156 8.85 18.61 43.88
C GLU A 156 8.13 19.96 43.93
#